data_AF-A0A2D4MXD1-F1
#
_entry.id   AF-A0A2D4MXD1-F1
#
_cell.length_a   1.000
_cell.length_b   1.000
_cell.length_c   1.000
_cell.angle_alpha   90.00
_cell.angle_beta   90.00
_cell.angle_gamma   90.00
#
_symmetry.space_group_name_H-M   'P 1'
#
loop_
_entity.id
_entity.type
_entity.pdbx_description
1 polymer ?
#
loop_
_entity_poly.entity_id
_entity_poly.type
_entity_poly.pdbx_seq_one_letter_code
_entity_poly.pdbx_strand_id
1 'polypeptide(L)'
;GRNIPCISLHSLRAVKGLSCFKSRCLEWLLNNLMTHQSVELLKELSINLMKQLVSSSNLFVMQVEMDIYTALKKWMFLQLVPSWNGSLKQLLNEADAWFSKRRKDFEDGISFLETEQGYVFIPVFKYLRLQYIVSDLASARIIERDSLIPADWLFSVYKQQWFAMLRAEQDNDTGPQEINKEEVEANSMRCGRKLAKDGDYCWRWTGFNFGFDLLVTYTNRYIIFKRNTLNQPCSGSVSLQPRRNIAFRLRLASFHSSGKLICSRTAGYQVLTLEKDQEQVVMNLDSRLLVFPLYICCNFLYTSPEKRRENDGQ
;
A
#
# COMPACT_ATOMS: atom_id res chain seq x y z
N GLY A 1 -1.21 -18.09 -26.67
CA GLY A 1 0.16 -18.63 -26.69
C GLY A 1 1.14 -17.48 -26.65
N ARG A 2 2.00 -17.46 -25.62
CA ARG A 2 3.20 -16.62 -25.40
C ARG A 2 3.18 -15.15 -25.86
N ASN A 3 2.91 -14.25 -24.92
CA ASN A 3 3.44 -12.87 -24.91
C ASN A 3 3.55 -12.36 -23.46
N ILE A 4 4.15 -13.18 -22.61
CA ILE A 4 4.94 -12.64 -21.49
C ILE A 4 6.18 -12.06 -22.18
N PRO A 5 6.59 -10.81 -21.95
CA PRO A 5 7.94 -10.44 -22.32
C PRO A 5 8.84 -11.29 -21.42
N CYS A 6 9.27 -12.46 -21.91
CA CYS A 6 10.42 -13.18 -21.40
C CYS A 6 11.61 -12.24 -21.56
N ILE A 7 11.81 -11.38 -20.57
CA ILE A 7 13.07 -10.68 -20.39
C ILE A 7 13.98 -11.73 -19.79
N SER A 8 14.62 -12.52 -20.65
CA SER A 8 15.79 -13.27 -20.22
C SER A 8 16.77 -12.28 -19.61
N LEU A 9 16.91 -12.31 -18.28
CA LEU A 9 17.90 -11.54 -17.51
C LEU A 9 19.37 -11.87 -17.90
N HIS A 10 19.58 -12.69 -18.93
CA HIS A 10 20.89 -13.22 -19.34
C HIS A 10 21.64 -12.40 -20.40
N SER A 11 21.04 -11.40 -21.04
CA SER A 11 21.72 -10.55 -22.03
C SER A 11 22.20 -9.23 -21.44
N LEU A 12 23.12 -9.33 -20.47
CA LEU A 12 23.89 -8.22 -19.91
C LEU A 12 25.20 -8.03 -20.68
N ARG A 13 25.19 -7.18 -21.73
CA ARG A 13 26.38 -6.41 -22.20
C ARG A 13 26.02 -5.54 -23.42
N ALA A 14 25.57 -4.31 -23.18
CA ALA A 14 25.69 -3.17 -24.13
C ALA A 14 25.40 -1.85 -23.40
N VAL A 15 26.47 -1.11 -23.10
CA VAL A 15 26.49 0.06 -22.20
C VAL A 15 25.96 1.31 -22.91
N LYS A 16 24.66 1.60 -22.72
CA LYS A 16 23.96 2.92 -22.69
C LYS A 16 22.43 2.77 -22.80
N GLY A 17 21.92 1.63 -23.30
CA GLY A 17 20.48 1.30 -23.31
C GLY A 17 19.97 0.61 -22.04
N LEU A 18 20.87 0.11 -21.19
CA LEU A 18 20.56 -0.66 -19.98
C LEU A 18 19.90 0.16 -18.86
N SER A 19 20.22 1.45 -18.71
CA SER A 19 19.61 2.31 -17.68
C SER A 19 18.16 2.65 -18.00
N CYS A 20 17.88 3.04 -19.25
CA CYS A 20 16.52 3.30 -19.73
C CYS A 20 15.67 2.03 -19.69
N PHE A 21 16.22 0.87 -20.09
CA PHE A 21 15.50 -0.40 -20.03
C PHE A 21 15.19 -0.84 -18.59
N LYS A 22 16.16 -0.76 -17.67
CA LYS A 22 15.93 -1.03 -16.24
C LYS A 22 14.86 -0.12 -15.65
N SER A 23 14.87 1.17 -16.01
CA SER A 23 13.85 2.14 -15.59
C SER A 23 12.45 1.75 -16.09
N ARG A 24 12.32 1.37 -17.36
CA ARG A 24 11.03 0.93 -17.94
C ARG A 24 10.53 -0.39 -17.35
N CYS A 25 11.43 -1.32 -17.06
CA CYS A 25 11.08 -2.59 -16.41
C CYS A 25 10.59 -2.35 -14.98
N LEU A 26 11.29 -1.51 -14.21
CA LEU A 26 10.85 -1.11 -12.87
C LEU A 26 9.50 -0.40 -12.92
N GLU A 27 9.29 0.52 -13.85
CA GLU A 27 8.00 1.20 -14.04
C GLU A 27 6.88 0.23 -14.38
N TRP A 28 7.14 -0.75 -15.26
CA TRP A 28 6.18 -1.79 -15.57
C TRP A 28 5.84 -2.61 -14.32
N LEU A 29 6.83 -3.02 -13.53
CA LEU A 29 6.62 -3.77 -12.29
C LEU A 29 5.87 -2.94 -11.23
N LEU A 30 6.15 -1.65 -11.08
CA LEU A 30 5.42 -0.77 -10.17
C LEU A 30 3.92 -0.72 -10.48
N ASN A 31 3.55 -0.81 -11.76
CA ASN A 31 2.17 -0.83 -12.21
C ASN A 31 1.52 -2.22 -12.15
N ASN A 32 2.33 -3.27 -12.31
CA ASN A 32 1.83 -4.62 -12.60
C ASN A 32 2.03 -5.64 -11.48
N LEU A 33 2.92 -5.39 -10.51
CA LEU A 33 3.22 -6.34 -9.43
C LEU A 33 1.97 -6.76 -8.65
N MET A 34 1.00 -5.86 -8.46
CA MET A 34 -0.21 -6.16 -7.70
C MET A 34 -1.42 -6.49 -8.59
N THR A 35 -1.37 -6.16 -9.89
CA THR A 35 -2.50 -6.33 -10.82
C THR A 35 -2.38 -7.59 -11.69
N HIS A 36 -1.15 -8.03 -11.97
CA HIS A 36 -0.82 -9.14 -12.87
C HIS A 36 0.16 -10.12 -12.21
N GLN A 37 -0.12 -10.52 -10.96
CA GLN A 37 0.71 -11.50 -10.25
C GLN A 37 0.71 -12.85 -10.96
N SER A 38 1.88 -13.46 -11.04
CA SER A 38 2.06 -14.87 -11.38
C SER A 38 3.17 -15.47 -10.51
N VAL A 39 3.18 -16.80 -10.40
CA VAL A 39 4.19 -17.52 -9.62
C VAL A 39 5.58 -17.32 -10.21
N GLU A 40 5.67 -17.40 -11.53
CA GLU A 40 6.89 -17.22 -12.31
C GLU A 40 7.46 -15.81 -12.09
N LEU A 41 6.61 -14.79 -12.22
CA LEU A 41 7.00 -13.42 -11.98
C LEU A 41 7.59 -13.25 -10.57
N LEU A 42 6.90 -13.75 -9.53
CA LEU A 42 7.37 -13.61 -8.15
C LEU A 42 8.71 -14.34 -7.91
N LYS A 43 8.92 -15.52 -8.51
CA LYS A 43 10.18 -16.25 -8.40
C LYS A 43 11.37 -15.48 -8.99
N GLU A 44 11.17 -14.75 -10.08
CA GLU A 44 12.22 -13.99 -10.78
C GLU A 44 12.63 -12.71 -10.05
N LEU A 45 11.85 -12.22 -9.08
CA LEU A 45 12.14 -10.97 -8.38
C LEU A 45 13.20 -11.18 -7.29
N SER A 46 14.39 -10.63 -7.52
CA SER A 46 15.44 -10.57 -6.50
C SER A 46 15.05 -9.69 -5.30
N ILE A 47 15.71 -9.91 -4.17
CA ILE A 47 15.55 -9.10 -2.94
C ILE A 47 15.73 -7.60 -3.22
N ASN A 48 16.75 -7.23 -4.00
CA ASN A 48 17.02 -5.83 -4.34
C ASN A 48 15.91 -5.19 -5.17
N LEU A 49 15.36 -5.93 -6.15
CA LEU A 49 14.28 -5.42 -6.98
C LEU A 49 12.98 -5.31 -6.17
N MET A 50 12.66 -6.32 -5.34
CA MET A 50 11.50 -6.26 -4.46
C MET A 50 11.61 -5.10 -3.47
N LYS A 51 12.80 -4.86 -2.89
CA LYS A 51 13.08 -3.68 -2.05
C LYS A 51 12.73 -2.38 -2.78
N GLN A 52 13.21 -2.20 -4.01
CA GLN A 52 12.93 -1.00 -4.81
C GLN A 52 11.44 -0.81 -5.10
N LEU A 53 10.71 -1.90 -5.34
CA LEU A 53 9.27 -1.88 -5.60
C LEU A 53 8.49 -1.46 -4.36
N VAL A 54 8.74 -2.12 -3.22
CA VAL A 54 8.03 -1.83 -1.96
C VAL A 54 8.42 -0.48 -1.37
N SER A 55 9.65 -0.02 -1.56
CA SER A 55 10.06 1.32 -1.10
C SER A 55 9.41 2.46 -1.90
N SER A 56 8.89 2.17 -3.10
CA SER A 56 8.34 3.19 -3.98
C SER A 56 6.92 3.60 -3.58
N SER A 57 6.69 4.90 -3.43
CA SER A 57 5.36 5.50 -3.37
C SER A 57 4.57 5.31 -4.67
N ASN A 58 5.26 4.98 -5.77
CA ASN A 58 4.64 4.78 -7.07
C ASN A 58 4.06 3.37 -7.26
N LEU A 59 4.34 2.41 -6.35
CA LEU A 59 3.78 1.06 -6.43
C LEU A 59 2.25 1.13 -6.46
N PHE A 60 1.65 0.47 -7.45
CA PHE A 60 0.21 0.42 -7.63
C PHE A 60 -0.38 -0.64 -6.70
N VAL A 61 -1.12 -0.20 -5.68
CA VAL A 61 -1.73 -1.09 -4.67
C VAL A 61 -3.21 -1.32 -5.01
N MET A 62 -3.74 -2.51 -4.72
CA MET A 62 -5.08 -2.92 -5.17
C MET A 62 -6.19 -2.76 -4.14
N GLN A 63 -5.91 -2.88 -2.85
CA GLN A 63 -6.81 -2.49 -1.78
C GLN A 63 -6.09 -1.67 -0.74
N VAL A 64 -5.22 -2.28 0.07
CA VAL A 64 -4.56 -1.62 1.22
C VAL A 64 -3.16 -2.21 1.47
N GLU A 65 -2.44 -1.67 2.44
CA GLU A 65 -1.08 -2.09 2.80
C GLU A 65 -0.97 -3.59 3.15
N MET A 66 -2.03 -4.20 3.70
CA MET A 66 -2.11 -5.64 3.98
C MET A 66 -1.92 -6.50 2.71
N ASP A 67 -2.33 -6.02 1.54
CA ASP A 67 -2.08 -6.73 0.28
C ASP A 67 -0.59 -6.82 -0.05
N ILE A 68 0.18 -5.78 0.32
CA ILE A 68 1.63 -5.77 0.13
C ILE A 68 2.27 -6.79 1.07
N TYR A 69 1.85 -6.82 2.33
CA TYR A 69 2.30 -7.82 3.29
C TYR A 69 2.06 -9.25 2.76
N THR A 70 0.84 -9.55 2.30
CA THR A 70 0.52 -10.89 1.78
C THR A 70 1.28 -11.20 0.48
N ALA A 71 1.51 -10.21 -0.39
CA ALA A 71 2.34 -10.38 -1.58
C ALA A 71 3.81 -10.69 -1.22
N LEU A 72 4.36 -10.01 -0.21
CA LEU A 72 5.70 -10.27 0.30
C LEU A 72 5.82 -11.62 0.99
N LYS A 73 4.81 -12.05 1.74
CA LYS A 73 4.73 -13.38 2.33
C LYS A 73 4.79 -14.48 1.25
N LYS A 74 3.97 -14.34 0.21
CA LYS A 74 3.98 -15.24 -0.97
C LYS A 74 5.33 -15.25 -1.67
N TRP A 75 5.89 -14.07 -1.93
CA TRP A 75 7.19 -13.92 -2.58
C TRP A 75 8.31 -14.56 -1.75
N MET A 76 8.39 -14.27 -0.46
CA MET A 76 9.39 -14.82 0.45
C MET A 76 9.31 -16.36 0.50
N PHE A 77 8.11 -16.92 0.56
CA PHE A 77 7.92 -18.38 0.47
C PHE A 77 8.47 -18.94 -0.85
N LEU A 78 8.22 -18.29 -2.00
CA LEU A 78 8.76 -18.73 -3.29
C LEU A 78 10.28 -18.62 -3.39
N GLN A 79 10.90 -17.66 -2.70
CA GLN A 79 12.36 -17.56 -2.61
C GLN A 79 12.95 -18.69 -1.75
N LEU A 80 12.25 -19.11 -0.70
CA LEU A 80 12.65 -20.18 0.21
C LEU A 80 12.34 -21.59 -0.33
N VAL A 81 11.35 -21.71 -1.21
CA VAL A 81 10.89 -22.97 -1.81
C VAL A 81 10.81 -22.82 -3.34
N PRO A 82 11.96 -22.67 -4.03
CA PRO A 82 11.97 -22.41 -5.48
C PRO A 82 11.39 -23.57 -6.30
N SER A 83 11.33 -24.77 -5.75
CA SER A 83 10.74 -25.97 -6.37
C SER A 83 9.21 -25.98 -6.36
N TRP A 84 8.54 -25.11 -5.59
CA TRP A 84 7.08 -25.08 -5.52
C TRP A 84 6.46 -24.59 -6.83
N ASN A 85 5.53 -25.34 -7.43
CA ASN A 85 4.97 -25.04 -8.76
C ASN A 85 3.43 -25.11 -8.80
N GLY A 86 2.77 -24.76 -7.70
CA GLY A 86 1.30 -24.71 -7.63
C GLY A 86 0.70 -23.45 -8.29
N SER A 87 -0.62 -23.29 -8.20
CA SER A 87 -1.32 -22.11 -8.73
C SER A 87 -1.29 -20.92 -7.77
N LEU A 88 -1.39 -19.68 -8.29
CA LEU A 88 -1.44 -18.47 -7.47
C LEU A 88 -2.54 -18.49 -6.39
N LYS A 89 -3.67 -19.18 -6.66
CA LYS A 89 -4.78 -19.34 -5.71
C LYS A 89 -4.40 -20.18 -4.48
N GLN A 90 -3.53 -21.19 -4.67
CA GLN A 90 -3.05 -22.06 -3.59
C GLN A 90 -1.88 -21.43 -2.82
N LEU A 91 -1.14 -20.52 -3.47
CA LEU A 91 0.13 -20.01 -2.97
C LEU A 91 0.07 -19.43 -1.55
N LEU A 92 -0.97 -18.66 -1.21
CA LEU A 92 -1.08 -18.09 0.13
C LEU A 92 -1.28 -19.17 1.19
N ASN A 93 -2.20 -20.11 0.95
CA ASN A 93 -2.48 -21.20 1.90
C ASN A 93 -1.27 -22.09 2.11
N GLU A 94 -0.52 -22.40 1.04
CA GLU A 94 0.72 -23.17 1.12
C GLU A 94 1.81 -22.42 1.89
N ALA A 95 1.97 -21.11 1.63
CA ALA A 95 2.88 -20.28 2.39
C ALA A 95 2.51 -20.24 3.88
N ASP A 96 1.22 -20.06 4.21
CA ASP A 96 0.71 -20.04 5.58
C ASP A 96 1.00 -21.35 6.32
N ALA A 97 0.74 -22.49 5.68
CA ALA A 97 1.03 -23.80 6.24
C ALA A 97 2.53 -24.01 6.46
N TRP A 98 3.36 -23.59 5.51
CA TRP A 98 4.81 -23.72 5.57
C TRP A 98 5.42 -22.89 6.69
N PHE A 99 5.02 -21.63 6.85
CA PHE A 99 5.50 -20.77 7.93
C PHE A 99 4.98 -21.23 9.30
N SER A 100 3.71 -21.67 9.37
CA SER A 100 3.13 -22.19 10.62
C SER A 100 3.84 -23.45 11.12
N LYS A 101 4.27 -24.34 10.21
CA LYS A 101 5.03 -25.53 10.57
C LYS A 101 6.40 -25.17 11.14
N ARG A 102 7.12 -24.24 10.48
CA ARG A 102 8.46 -23.80 10.88
C ARG A 102 8.52 -23.03 12.18
N ARG A 103 7.42 -22.38 12.58
CA ARG A 103 7.38 -21.67 13.86
C ARG A 103 7.71 -22.57 15.04
N LYS A 104 7.35 -23.86 14.96
CA LYS A 104 7.64 -24.85 16.00
C LYS A 104 9.13 -25.17 16.14
N ASP A 105 9.95 -24.75 15.18
CA ASP A 105 11.37 -25.07 15.12
C ASP A 105 12.25 -24.00 15.80
N PHE A 106 11.66 -22.87 16.23
CA PHE A 106 12.39 -21.75 16.86
C PHE A 106 11.82 -21.42 18.25
N GLU A 107 12.63 -20.77 19.09
CA GLU A 107 12.23 -20.37 20.43
C GLU A 107 11.02 -19.42 20.43
N ASP A 108 10.19 -19.53 21.46
CA ASP A 108 9.03 -18.65 21.64
C ASP A 108 9.47 -17.18 21.66
N GLY A 109 8.81 -16.36 20.84
CA GLY A 109 9.09 -14.93 20.72
C GLY A 109 10.02 -14.54 19.56
N ILE A 110 10.70 -15.49 18.91
CA ILE A 110 11.50 -15.22 17.72
C ILE A 110 10.59 -15.19 16.48
N SER A 111 10.58 -14.06 15.75
CA SER A 111 9.88 -13.98 14.47
C SER A 111 10.68 -14.61 13.33
N PHE A 112 10.01 -15.02 12.25
CA PHE A 112 10.71 -15.65 11.11
C PHE A 112 11.83 -14.77 10.55
N LEU A 113 11.64 -13.45 10.45
CA LEU A 113 12.65 -12.53 9.92
C LEU A 113 13.92 -12.43 10.78
N GLU A 114 13.87 -12.84 12.04
CA GLU A 114 15.03 -12.86 12.96
C GLU A 114 15.84 -14.15 12.85
N THR A 115 15.33 -15.16 12.14
CA THR A 115 16.03 -16.42 11.92
C THR A 115 17.16 -16.29 10.89
N GLU A 116 18.08 -17.26 10.87
CA GLU A 116 19.15 -17.35 9.88
C GLU A 116 18.64 -17.43 8.43
N GLN A 117 17.43 -17.94 8.19
CA GLN A 117 16.83 -17.97 6.86
C GLN A 117 16.09 -16.68 6.53
N GLY A 118 15.55 -15.99 7.53
CA GLY A 118 14.70 -14.83 7.37
C GLY A 118 15.43 -13.50 7.24
N TYR A 119 16.61 -13.36 7.86
CA TYR A 119 17.28 -12.05 7.99
C TYR A 119 17.56 -11.36 6.64
N VAL A 120 17.79 -12.13 5.57
CA VAL A 120 18.04 -11.61 4.23
C VAL A 120 16.85 -10.82 3.65
N PHE A 121 15.63 -11.06 4.16
CA PHE A 121 14.40 -10.41 3.69
C PHE A 121 14.08 -9.12 4.47
N ILE A 122 14.71 -8.88 5.63
CA ILE A 122 14.53 -7.68 6.47
C ILE A 122 14.57 -6.39 5.64
N PRO A 123 15.54 -6.17 4.71
CA PRO A 123 15.61 -4.92 3.95
C PRO A 123 14.40 -4.63 3.07
N VAL A 124 13.58 -5.64 2.74
CA VAL A 124 12.34 -5.48 1.98
C VAL A 124 11.17 -5.19 2.92
N PHE A 125 11.01 -6.01 3.97
CA PHE A 125 9.90 -5.90 4.91
C PHE A 125 9.93 -4.61 5.75
N LYS A 126 11.10 -3.97 5.94
CA LYS A 126 11.21 -2.64 6.55
C LYS A 126 10.45 -1.52 5.83
N TYR A 127 10.08 -1.72 4.55
CA TYR A 127 9.29 -0.74 3.78
C TYR A 127 7.78 -1.00 3.81
N LEU A 128 7.32 -2.00 4.57
CA LEU A 128 5.92 -2.10 4.92
C LEU A 128 5.55 -0.93 5.83
N ARG A 129 4.45 -0.27 5.50
CA ARG A 129 3.89 0.81 6.31
C ARG A 129 2.97 0.22 7.37
N LEU A 130 3.59 -0.49 8.31
CA LEU A 130 2.92 -1.28 9.35
C LEU A 130 1.82 -0.49 10.07
N GLN A 131 1.97 0.83 10.20
CA GLN A 131 0.94 1.70 10.77
C GLN A 131 -0.43 1.51 10.12
N TYR A 132 -0.50 1.32 8.80
CA TYR A 132 -1.77 1.14 8.09
C TYR A 132 -2.26 -0.30 8.04
N ILE A 133 -1.43 -1.26 8.48
CA ILE A 133 -1.87 -2.65 8.68
C ILE A 133 -2.51 -2.77 10.07
N VAL A 134 -1.86 -2.22 11.10
CA VAL A 134 -2.33 -2.35 12.49
C VAL A 134 -3.55 -1.47 12.81
N SER A 135 -3.88 -0.49 11.96
CA SER A 135 -5.12 0.29 12.05
C SER A 135 -6.39 -0.56 11.80
N ASP A 136 -6.27 -1.80 11.33
CA ASP A 136 -7.37 -2.76 11.19
C ASP A 136 -7.16 -3.95 12.12
N LEU A 137 -8.12 -4.23 13.01
CA LEU A 137 -7.97 -5.27 14.05
C LEU A 137 -7.78 -6.67 13.45
N ALA A 138 -8.46 -7.00 12.35
CA ALA A 138 -8.31 -8.30 11.71
C ALA A 138 -6.90 -8.45 11.14
N SER A 139 -6.40 -7.42 10.45
CA SER A 139 -5.05 -7.38 9.89
C SER A 139 -3.97 -7.40 10.97
N ALA A 140 -4.16 -6.67 12.07
CA ALA A 140 -3.26 -6.67 13.23
C ALA A 140 -3.13 -8.07 13.85
N ARG A 141 -4.26 -8.76 14.05
CA ARG A 141 -4.25 -10.16 14.53
C ARG A 141 -3.58 -11.12 13.56
N ILE A 142 -3.76 -10.92 12.25
CA ILE A 142 -3.11 -11.77 11.24
C ILE A 142 -1.59 -11.59 11.31
N ILE A 143 -1.08 -10.36 11.33
CA ILE A 143 0.37 -10.13 11.30
C ILE A 143 1.07 -10.62 12.57
N GLU A 144 0.45 -10.47 13.74
CA GLU A 144 0.92 -11.04 15.00
C GLU A 144 0.90 -12.57 14.98
N ARG A 145 -0.25 -13.15 14.59
CA ARG A 145 -0.43 -14.60 14.50
C ARG A 145 0.51 -15.21 13.48
N ASP A 146 0.86 -14.52 12.40
CA ASP A 146 1.78 -15.03 11.39
C ASP A 146 3.24 -15.04 11.90
N SER A 147 3.57 -14.19 12.88
CA SER A 147 4.87 -14.11 13.56
C SER A 147 6.05 -14.04 12.57
N LEU A 148 5.83 -13.38 11.43
CA LEU A 148 6.88 -13.14 10.44
C LEU A 148 7.67 -11.87 10.77
N ILE A 149 6.98 -10.84 11.25
CA ILE A 149 7.57 -9.55 11.60
C ILE A 149 8.03 -9.57 13.06
N PRO A 150 9.20 -8.99 13.39
CA PRO A 150 9.65 -8.87 14.77
C PRO A 150 8.62 -8.16 15.64
N ALA A 151 8.37 -8.70 16.83
CA ALA A 151 7.38 -8.16 17.76
C ALA A 151 7.70 -6.70 18.15
N ASP A 152 8.98 -6.38 18.33
CA ASP A 152 9.45 -5.02 18.65
C ASP A 152 9.07 -3.98 17.59
N TRP A 153 9.02 -4.36 16.32
CA TRP A 153 8.57 -3.46 15.26
C TRP A 153 7.09 -3.13 15.44
N LEU A 154 6.27 -4.16 15.72
CA LEU A 154 4.83 -3.99 15.95
C LEU A 154 4.56 -3.18 17.22
N PHE A 155 5.23 -3.49 18.34
CA PHE A 155 5.07 -2.74 19.59
C PHE A 155 5.43 -1.25 19.44
N SER A 156 6.51 -0.95 18.71
CA SER A 156 6.87 0.44 18.39
C SER A 156 5.77 1.14 17.60
N VAL A 157 5.21 0.47 16.59
CA VAL A 157 4.14 1.02 15.75
C VAL A 157 2.83 1.17 16.53
N TYR A 158 2.45 0.22 17.39
CA TYR A 158 1.28 0.34 18.26
C TYR A 158 1.38 1.55 19.18
N LYS A 159 2.55 1.75 19.81
CA LYS A 159 2.81 2.94 20.63
C LYS A 159 2.69 4.23 19.83
N GLN A 160 3.24 4.27 18.61
CA GLN A 160 3.13 5.43 17.71
C GLN A 160 1.67 5.70 17.30
N GLN A 161 0.90 4.65 16.98
CA GLN A 161 -0.51 4.79 16.63
C GLN A 161 -1.35 5.29 17.82
N TRP A 162 -1.06 4.81 19.03
CA TRP A 162 -1.68 5.31 20.25
C TRP A 162 -1.42 6.80 20.45
N PHE A 163 -0.16 7.26 20.34
CA PHE A 163 0.16 8.68 20.43
C PHE A 163 -0.44 9.50 19.29
N ALA A 164 -0.47 8.98 18.06
CA ALA A 164 -1.13 9.66 16.93
C ALA A 164 -2.63 9.83 17.18
N MET A 165 -3.30 8.84 17.78
CA MET A 165 -4.70 8.96 18.21
C MET A 165 -4.87 10.03 19.30
N LEU A 166 -4.01 10.03 20.33
CA LEU A 166 -4.07 11.06 21.38
C LEU A 166 -3.84 12.47 20.80
N ARG A 167 -2.89 12.64 19.87
CA ARG A 167 -2.65 13.92 19.19
C ARG A 167 -3.85 14.37 18.35
N ALA A 168 -4.48 13.44 17.63
CA ALA A 168 -5.66 13.74 16.83
C ALA A 168 -6.86 14.13 17.72
N GLU A 169 -6.99 13.58 18.92
CA GLU A 169 -8.14 13.88 19.79
C GLU A 169 -7.89 15.04 20.78
N GLN A 170 -6.67 15.22 21.28
CA GLN A 170 -6.34 16.14 22.40
C GLN A 170 -5.51 17.34 21.96
N ASP A 171 -4.48 17.12 21.13
CA ASP A 171 -3.56 18.17 20.68
C ASP A 171 -4.06 18.89 19.41
N ASN A 172 -5.31 18.64 19.02
CA ASN A 172 -5.95 19.20 17.84
C ASN A 172 -5.12 19.03 16.55
N ASP A 173 -4.45 17.88 16.37
CA ASP A 173 -3.89 17.55 15.05
C ASP A 173 -5.04 17.43 14.05
N THR A 174 -5.19 18.46 13.22
CA THR A 174 -6.21 18.52 12.18
C THR A 174 -5.78 17.75 10.93
N GLY A 175 -4.55 17.26 10.85
CA GLY A 175 -3.93 16.66 9.67
C GLY A 175 -2.98 17.64 8.94
N PRO A 176 -2.32 17.18 7.84
CA PRO A 176 -1.33 17.99 7.14
C PRO A 176 -1.90 19.31 6.60
N GLN A 177 -1.23 20.43 6.88
CA GLN A 177 -1.65 21.76 6.41
C GLN A 177 -1.02 22.14 5.07
N GLU A 178 0.21 21.68 4.83
CA GLU A 178 0.99 21.98 3.63
C GLU A 178 1.34 20.70 2.89
N ILE A 179 1.57 20.83 1.58
CA ILE A 179 2.00 19.71 0.75
C ILE A 179 3.50 19.51 0.96
N ASN A 180 3.85 18.49 1.75
CA ASN A 180 5.21 17.95 1.79
C ASN A 180 5.26 16.66 0.96
N LYS A 181 5.84 16.74 -0.23
CA LYS A 181 5.88 15.61 -1.18
C LYS A 181 6.65 14.43 -0.60
N GLU A 182 7.84 14.69 -0.06
CA GLU A 182 8.73 13.66 0.49
C GLU A 182 8.04 12.91 1.63
N GLU A 183 7.31 13.64 2.46
CA GLU A 183 6.56 13.07 3.56
C GLU A 183 5.39 12.21 3.10
N VAL A 184 4.59 12.70 2.15
CA VAL A 184 3.50 11.91 1.56
C VAL A 184 4.09 10.65 0.91
N GLU A 185 5.19 10.77 0.18
CA GLU A 185 5.83 9.63 -0.47
C GLU A 185 6.38 8.62 0.55
N ALA A 186 6.90 9.04 1.70
CA ALA A 186 7.41 8.15 2.73
C ALA A 186 6.31 7.51 3.58
N ASN A 187 5.33 8.30 4.01
CA ASN A 187 4.48 7.96 5.16
C ASN A 187 3.01 7.72 4.84
N SER A 188 2.53 7.98 3.62
CA SER A 188 1.10 7.83 3.29
C SER A 188 0.58 6.39 3.34
N MET A 189 -0.71 6.19 3.56
CA MET A 189 -1.40 4.94 3.28
C MET A 189 -1.35 4.71 1.76
N ARG A 190 -0.99 3.50 1.33
CA ARG A 190 -1.13 3.09 -0.07
C ARG A 190 -2.37 2.25 -0.23
N CYS A 191 -3.25 2.66 -1.13
CA CYS A 191 -4.49 1.95 -1.38
C CYS A 191 -4.92 2.09 -2.83
N GLY A 192 -5.88 1.26 -3.24
CA GLY A 192 -6.42 1.36 -4.58
C GLY A 192 -7.71 0.60 -4.80
N ARG A 193 -8.20 0.66 -6.02
CA ARG A 193 -9.47 0.05 -6.44
C ARG A 193 -9.45 -0.25 -7.93
N LYS A 194 -10.07 -1.35 -8.34
CA LYS A 194 -10.38 -1.65 -9.74
C LYS A 194 -11.84 -1.37 -10.02
N LEU A 195 -12.12 -0.52 -11.00
CA LEU A 195 -13.45 -0.36 -11.58
C LEU A 195 -13.50 -1.16 -12.88
N ALA A 196 -14.34 -2.19 -12.93
CA ALA A 196 -14.35 -3.11 -14.07
C ALA A 196 -14.98 -2.50 -15.33
N LYS A 197 -15.95 -1.60 -15.15
CA LYS A 197 -16.70 -0.91 -16.19
C LYS A 197 -17.13 0.47 -15.71
N ASP A 198 -17.64 1.30 -16.60
CA ASP A 198 -18.29 2.54 -16.22
C ASP A 198 -19.54 2.30 -15.37
N GLY A 199 -19.90 3.27 -14.54
CA GLY A 199 -21.07 3.22 -13.65
C GLY A 199 -20.81 3.97 -12.35
N ASP A 200 -21.73 3.84 -11.39
CA ASP A 200 -21.62 4.47 -10.08
C ASP A 200 -21.00 3.52 -9.07
N TYR A 201 -19.98 3.99 -8.37
CA TYR A 201 -19.28 3.25 -7.32
C TYR A 201 -19.10 4.16 -6.11
N CYS A 202 -19.39 3.64 -4.92
CA CYS A 202 -19.05 4.27 -3.65
C CYS A 202 -18.36 3.24 -2.77
N TRP A 203 -17.20 3.58 -2.23
CA TRP A 203 -16.43 2.69 -1.39
C TRP A 203 -15.62 3.46 -0.34
N ARG A 204 -15.02 2.70 0.56
CA ARG A 204 -14.00 3.16 1.50
C ARG A 204 -12.94 2.08 1.63
N TRP A 205 -11.76 2.47 2.08
CA TRP A 205 -10.75 1.52 2.52
C TRP A 205 -10.89 1.32 4.03
N THR A 206 -10.81 0.07 4.47
CA THR A 206 -10.96 -0.30 5.88
C THR A 206 -9.75 0.14 6.70
N GLY A 207 -9.98 0.41 7.98
CA GLY A 207 -8.96 0.83 8.95
C GLY A 207 -9.40 2.04 9.76
N PHE A 208 -8.84 2.19 10.95
CA PHE A 208 -9.02 3.37 11.79
C PHE A 208 -8.04 4.48 11.38
N ASN A 209 -8.52 5.45 10.61
CA ASN A 209 -7.75 6.62 10.18
C ASN A 209 -7.94 7.81 11.13
N PHE A 210 -7.86 7.58 12.44
CA PHE A 210 -8.00 8.61 13.48
C PHE A 210 -9.31 9.40 13.36
N GLY A 211 -10.41 8.65 13.18
CA GLY A 211 -11.74 9.23 13.03
C GLY A 211 -12.03 9.87 11.66
N PHE A 212 -11.10 9.81 10.71
CA PHE A 212 -11.32 10.32 9.35
C PHE A 212 -11.90 9.21 8.45
N ASP A 213 -13.23 9.02 8.48
CA ASP A 213 -13.93 8.10 7.59
C ASP A 213 -14.10 8.73 6.19
N LEU A 214 -13.19 8.39 5.27
CA LEU A 214 -13.18 8.90 3.90
C LEU A 214 -13.96 7.97 2.97
N LEU A 215 -15.10 8.43 2.48
CA LEU A 215 -15.81 7.83 1.36
C LEU A 215 -15.25 8.36 0.05
N VAL A 216 -15.06 7.45 -0.91
CA VAL A 216 -14.71 7.78 -2.29
C VAL A 216 -15.81 7.32 -3.21
N THR A 217 -16.27 8.25 -4.04
CA THR A 217 -17.31 8.01 -5.03
C THR A 217 -16.73 8.24 -6.43
N TYR A 218 -17.00 7.29 -7.33
CA TYR A 218 -16.90 7.49 -8.75
C TYR A 218 -18.32 7.54 -9.33
N THR A 219 -18.70 8.68 -9.89
CA THR A 219 -20.01 8.87 -10.55
C THR A 219 -19.86 9.95 -11.61
N ASN A 220 -20.58 9.80 -12.74
CA ASN A 220 -20.54 10.78 -13.83
C ASN A 220 -19.12 11.21 -14.24
N ARG A 221 -18.16 10.27 -14.18
CA ARG A 221 -16.73 10.49 -14.47
C ARG A 221 -15.99 11.43 -13.50
N TYR A 222 -16.57 11.75 -12.35
CA TYR A 222 -15.90 12.44 -11.27
C TYR A 222 -15.40 11.46 -10.22
N ILE A 223 -14.26 11.79 -9.60
CA ILE A 223 -13.86 11.22 -8.31
C ILE A 223 -14.19 12.25 -7.25
N ILE A 224 -14.98 11.85 -6.27
CA ILE A 224 -15.47 12.69 -5.18
C ILE A 224 -15.00 12.09 -3.87
N PHE A 225 -14.48 12.94 -3.00
CA PHE A 225 -14.12 12.59 -1.63
C PHE A 225 -15.14 13.18 -0.67
N LYS A 226 -15.56 12.38 0.30
CA LYS A 226 -16.45 12.80 1.38
C LYS A 226 -15.91 12.38 2.72
N ARG A 227 -15.88 13.30 3.68
CA ARG A 227 -15.64 12.95 5.09
C ARG A 227 -16.96 12.52 5.71
N ASN A 228 -17.24 11.22 5.72
CA ASN A 228 -18.46 10.68 6.31
C ASN A 228 -18.39 10.82 7.84
N THR A 229 -19.43 11.37 8.45
CA THR A 229 -19.49 11.50 9.93
C THR A 229 -20.85 11.08 10.45
N LEU A 230 -21.93 11.64 9.91
CA LEU A 230 -23.28 11.43 10.40
C LEU A 230 -23.82 10.02 10.15
N ASN A 231 -23.42 9.38 9.05
CA ASN A 231 -23.92 8.05 8.65
C ASN A 231 -22.97 6.90 9.00
N GLN A 232 -21.96 7.14 9.86
CA GLN A 232 -21.06 6.07 10.29
C GLN A 232 -21.75 5.21 11.37
N PRO A 233 -21.89 3.89 11.19
CA PRO A 233 -22.59 3.04 12.16
C PRO A 233 -21.82 2.88 13.48
N CYS A 234 -20.51 3.12 13.48
CA CYS A 234 -19.70 3.15 14.70
C CYS A 234 -19.38 4.61 15.07
N SER A 235 -20.19 5.19 15.95
CA SER A 235 -20.06 6.60 16.37
C SER A 235 -18.70 6.92 17.02
N GLY A 236 -18.05 5.96 17.68
CA GLY A 236 -16.70 6.11 18.22
C GLY A 236 -15.58 6.11 17.17
N SER A 237 -15.90 5.87 15.89
CA SER A 237 -14.93 5.80 14.79
C SER A 237 -14.88 7.08 13.94
N VAL A 238 -15.46 8.19 14.41
CA VAL A 238 -15.44 9.48 13.69
C VAL A 238 -14.83 10.57 14.56
N SER A 239 -14.04 11.45 13.93
CA SER A 239 -13.43 12.59 14.60
C SER A 239 -14.46 13.69 14.77
N LEU A 240 -14.56 14.25 15.98
CA LEU A 240 -15.52 15.30 16.30
C LEU A 240 -15.06 16.69 15.86
N GLN A 241 -13.80 16.86 15.47
CA GLN A 241 -13.26 18.12 14.99
C GLN A 241 -14.10 18.70 13.83
N PRO A 242 -14.36 20.02 13.78
CA PRO A 242 -15.21 20.61 12.75
C PRO A 242 -14.61 20.45 11.35
N ARG A 243 -13.29 20.62 11.22
CA ARG A 243 -12.54 20.49 9.97
C ARG A 243 -11.34 19.57 10.18
N ARG A 244 -11.05 18.75 9.17
CA ARG A 244 -9.85 17.91 9.13
C ARG A 244 -9.24 17.98 7.74
N ASN A 245 -7.93 17.85 7.68
CA ASN A 245 -7.14 17.90 6.47
C ASN A 245 -6.59 16.52 6.12
N ILE A 246 -6.54 16.22 4.84
CA ILE A 246 -5.81 15.07 4.30
C ILE A 246 -4.87 15.55 3.20
N ALA A 247 -3.61 15.11 3.26
CA ALA A 247 -2.73 15.20 2.11
C ALA A 247 -2.89 13.93 1.28
N PHE A 248 -3.00 14.07 -0.03
CA PHE A 248 -3.18 12.93 -0.91
C PHE A 248 -2.51 13.06 -2.26
N ARG A 249 -2.31 11.91 -2.90
CA ARG A 249 -2.00 11.81 -4.32
C ARG A 249 -2.91 10.76 -4.93
N LEU A 250 -3.71 11.16 -5.92
CA LEU A 250 -4.61 10.29 -6.66
C LEU A 250 -4.03 10.03 -8.05
N ARG A 251 -3.89 8.76 -8.42
CA ARG A 251 -3.46 8.30 -9.73
C ARG A 251 -4.48 7.33 -10.30
N LEU A 252 -4.74 7.44 -11.59
CA LEU A 252 -5.56 6.49 -12.32
C LEU A 252 -4.78 5.95 -13.50
N ALA A 253 -4.99 4.68 -13.79
CA ALA A 253 -4.39 4.01 -14.92
C ALA A 253 -5.36 3.03 -15.56
N SER A 254 -5.23 2.83 -16.86
CA SER A 254 -5.81 1.69 -17.56
C SER A 254 -4.69 0.91 -18.23
N PHE A 255 -4.84 -0.41 -18.26
CA PHE A 255 -3.82 -1.32 -18.80
C PHE A 255 -4.43 -2.19 -19.88
N HIS A 256 -3.61 -2.48 -20.90
CA HIS A 256 -3.87 -3.56 -21.84
C HIS A 256 -3.76 -4.91 -21.12
N SER A 257 -4.28 -5.99 -21.72
CA SER A 257 -4.19 -7.35 -21.17
C SER A 257 -2.75 -7.84 -20.93
N SER A 258 -1.78 -7.20 -21.57
CA SER A 258 -0.34 -7.44 -21.38
C SER A 258 0.30 -6.62 -20.24
N GLY A 259 -0.49 -5.86 -19.47
CA GLY A 259 0.01 -4.95 -18.43
C GLY A 259 0.61 -3.64 -18.98
N LYS A 260 0.57 -3.41 -20.29
CA LYS A 260 1.04 -2.15 -20.90
C LYS A 260 0.07 -1.02 -20.58
N LEU A 261 0.59 0.10 -20.08
CA LEU A 261 -0.19 1.31 -19.78
C LEU A 261 -0.85 1.85 -21.07
N ILE A 262 -2.16 2.05 -21.02
CA ILE A 262 -2.96 2.68 -22.09
C ILE A 262 -3.13 4.17 -21.80
N CYS A 263 -3.65 4.49 -20.62
CA CYS A 263 -3.75 5.87 -20.17
C CYS A 263 -3.38 5.98 -18.69
N SER A 264 -2.83 7.12 -18.31
CA SER A 264 -2.55 7.50 -16.92
C SER A 264 -2.99 8.93 -16.66
N ARG A 265 -3.55 9.18 -15.47
CA ARG A 265 -3.95 10.48 -14.97
C ARG A 265 -3.52 10.62 -13.52
N THR A 266 -3.23 11.83 -13.11
CA THR A 266 -2.82 12.13 -11.73
C THR A 266 -3.40 13.45 -11.30
N ALA A 267 -3.88 13.54 -10.06
CA ALA A 267 -4.29 14.78 -9.44
C ALA A 267 -3.09 15.62 -8.99
N GLY A 268 -1.89 15.04 -9.05
CA GLY A 268 -0.72 15.58 -8.35
C GLY A 268 -0.82 15.32 -6.85
N TYR A 269 0.01 16.04 -6.08
CA TYR A 269 -0.08 16.08 -4.63
C TYR A 269 -0.99 17.23 -4.24
N GLN A 270 -1.93 16.99 -3.33
CA GLN A 270 -2.89 17.99 -2.90
C GLN A 270 -3.15 17.85 -1.40
N VAL A 271 -3.55 18.95 -0.76
CA VAL A 271 -4.15 18.94 0.59
C VAL A 271 -5.61 19.31 0.43
N LEU A 272 -6.48 18.59 1.13
CA LEU A 272 -7.92 18.79 1.13
C LEU A 272 -8.41 19.00 2.55
N THR A 273 -9.10 20.12 2.79
CA THR A 273 -9.81 20.38 4.05
C THR A 273 -11.27 20.00 3.88
N LEU A 274 -11.78 19.12 4.74
CA LEU A 274 -13.17 18.70 4.74
C LEU A 274 -13.85 18.94 6.10
N GLU A 275 -14.99 19.59 6.05
CA GLU A 275 -15.99 19.63 7.13
C GLU A 275 -16.72 18.29 7.25
N LYS A 276 -17.51 18.13 8.32
CA LYS A 276 -18.34 16.94 8.53
C LYS A 276 -19.32 16.78 7.36
N ASP A 277 -19.29 15.61 6.73
CA ASP A 277 -20.11 15.23 5.58
C ASP A 277 -19.96 16.12 4.34
N GLN A 278 -18.93 16.96 4.29
CA GLN A 278 -18.59 17.72 3.10
C GLN A 278 -18.09 16.79 1.99
N GLU A 279 -18.60 17.01 0.78
CA GLU A 279 -18.17 16.35 -0.45
C GLU A 279 -17.37 17.32 -1.31
N GLN A 280 -16.29 16.84 -1.92
CA GLN A 280 -15.50 17.62 -2.87
C GLN A 280 -15.07 16.78 -4.06
N VAL A 281 -15.28 17.32 -5.26
CA VAL A 281 -14.75 16.74 -6.49
C VAL A 281 -13.24 16.95 -6.51
N VAL A 282 -12.48 15.86 -6.52
CA VAL A 282 -11.01 15.89 -6.53
C VAL A 282 -10.43 15.58 -7.90
N MET A 283 -11.24 15.02 -8.81
CA MET A 283 -10.84 14.83 -10.21
C MET A 283 -12.04 14.77 -11.14
N ASN A 284 -11.93 15.43 -12.29
CA ASN A 284 -12.81 15.24 -13.44
C ASN A 284 -12.07 14.41 -14.50
N LEU A 285 -12.68 13.32 -14.96
CA LEU A 285 -12.12 12.42 -15.94
C LEU A 285 -12.80 12.66 -17.29
N ASP A 286 -12.07 13.26 -18.24
CA ASP A 286 -12.55 13.46 -19.61
C ASP A 286 -13.01 12.13 -20.23
N SER A 287 -14.28 12.09 -20.65
CA SER A 287 -14.98 10.88 -21.10
C SER A 287 -14.37 10.25 -22.34
N ARG A 288 -13.65 11.02 -23.17
CA ARG A 288 -13.11 10.54 -24.46
C ARG A 288 -11.92 9.59 -24.32
N LEU A 289 -11.28 9.53 -23.15
CA LEU A 289 -9.99 8.85 -22.96
C LEU A 289 -10.01 7.81 -21.84
N LEU A 290 -11.19 7.53 -21.28
CA LEU A 290 -11.36 6.52 -20.22
C LEU A 290 -11.52 5.13 -20.82
N VAL A 291 -10.55 4.26 -20.51
CA VAL A 291 -10.57 2.85 -20.87
C VAL A 291 -10.73 2.02 -19.60
N PHE A 292 -11.60 1.01 -19.66
CA PHE A 292 -11.85 0.10 -18.55
C PHE A 292 -11.19 -1.26 -18.81
N PRO A 293 -10.74 -1.98 -17.76
CA PRO A 293 -10.86 -1.62 -16.35
C PRO A 293 -9.99 -0.42 -15.94
N LEU A 294 -10.57 0.45 -15.12
CA LEU A 294 -9.89 1.63 -14.58
C LEU A 294 -9.35 1.29 -13.20
N TYR A 295 -8.06 1.47 -13.03
CA TYR A 295 -7.36 1.26 -11.77
C TYR A 295 -7.14 2.61 -11.10
N ILE A 296 -7.54 2.70 -9.84
CA ILE A 296 -7.38 3.87 -8.99
C ILE A 296 -6.34 3.52 -7.95
N CYS A 297 -5.32 4.36 -7.78
CA CYS A 297 -4.32 4.26 -6.73
C CYS A 297 -4.30 5.59 -5.97
N CYS A 298 -4.38 5.51 -4.65
CA CYS A 298 -4.31 6.66 -3.78
C CYS A 298 -3.18 6.49 -2.78
N ASN A 299 -2.58 7.63 -2.45
CA ASN A 299 -1.72 7.83 -1.30
C ASN A 299 -2.45 8.80 -0.37
N PHE A 300 -2.71 8.43 0.89
CA PHE A 300 -3.37 9.31 1.88
C PHE A 300 -2.52 9.50 3.13
N LEU A 301 -2.42 10.74 3.62
CA LEU A 301 -1.80 11.06 4.89
C LEU A 301 -2.83 11.82 5.74
N TYR A 302 -3.21 11.22 6.87
CA TYR A 302 -4.34 11.67 7.70
C TYR A 302 -3.93 12.47 8.94
N THR A 303 -2.67 12.38 9.34
CA THR A 303 -2.09 13.03 10.53
C THR A 303 -0.85 13.79 10.14
N SER A 304 -0.57 14.86 10.87
CA SER A 304 0.68 15.60 10.72
C SER A 304 1.85 14.78 11.28
N PRO A 305 3.06 14.95 10.72
CA PRO A 305 4.25 14.33 11.30
C PRO A 305 4.45 14.90 12.70
N GLU A 306 5.05 14.09 13.57
CA GLU A 306 5.50 14.62 14.86
C GLU A 306 6.51 15.74 14.60
N LYS A 307 6.25 16.91 15.16
CA LYS A 307 7.27 17.96 15.22
C LYS A 307 8.45 17.33 15.94
N ARG A 308 9.58 17.16 15.25
CA ARG A 308 10.83 16.83 15.94
C ARG A 308 11.00 17.92 16.99
N ARG A 309 11.02 17.54 18.27
CA ARG A 309 11.47 18.46 19.30
C ARG A 309 12.86 18.88 18.86
N GLU A 310 13.02 20.14 18.46
CA GLU A 310 14.32 20.76 18.48
C GLU A 310 14.85 20.51 19.89
N ASN A 311 16.02 19.90 19.96
CA ASN A 311 16.61 19.31 21.16
C ASN A 311 16.22 20.07 22.44
N ASP A 312 15.86 19.31 23.48
CA ASP A 312 16.04 19.70 24.87
C ASP A 312 17.52 20.09 25.03
N GLY A 313 17.83 21.33 24.68
CA GLY A 313 19.10 21.99 24.83
C GLY A 313 18.95 22.98 25.95
N GLN A 314 18.92 22.46 27.17
CA GLN A 314 19.36 23.10 28.42
C GLN A 314 19.84 22.02 29.37
#